data_AF-A0AAD5VAR8-F1
#
_entry.id   AF-A0AAD5VAR8-F1
#
_cell.length_a   1.000
_cell.length_b   1.000
_cell.length_c   1.000
_cell.angle_alpha   90.00
_cell.angle_beta   90.00
_cell.angle_gamma   90.00
#
_symmetry.space_group_name_H-M   'P 1'
#
loop_
_entity.id
_entity.type
_entity.pdbx_description
1 polymer ?
#
loop_
_entity_poly.entity_id
_entity_poly.type
_entity_poly.pdbx_seq_one_letter_code
_entity_poly.pdbx_strand_id
1 'polypeptide(L)'
;MSSSSATLSSPSASPSASPSAAAKTTRFDHGNLVFNVDIFILSVVAVLILLSLPRAAIRFIHISEWTTGHLLRSVTIHVPHGVRRQSVALTPISPAHVSRNGHNPRTPLDDARSEKSVGATTDEDHNIPTTSRSNLIRSRSQSSAHANLLRNTSTSSGRIRRPYHNAPAHMPGWSSMFPRIAALIRYPIQPELTVGKAFVLIAYSAVVLYAGLYNSNPLTQPLRAGFVAISQIPVVMILGTKNNLLGMMLGVGYERLNYLHRYAGVLLVLATNVHAIGYFYSWSLAGTFAARAKTPKMQAGMVALVASDIFVIFSTSFWRKRFYNCFIALHVVAIVIFLVGTRLHSVQSTPYILVAVAAYGLDRVLRVIKTRWTKARLSIVSEMGMTRIEVAGLNAGWRAGQHVRIRVLSRAMGWLGWTESHPFSIVSVSKGFSEEGLVLMCKKTGTWTTKLYELARRAEYGEAGGYAQDVRVLIEGPYGGPGHMMLASFAGALIVAGGSGITFGLGAFQELVQKDLEGESRLKAIELVWSVPDPAAVIPFLPVFCDLLSLRTFANLRIHVHYTRAPTTSSALKTISQLQLPRGFSFAPGRPG
;
A
#
# COMPACT_ATOMS: atom_id res chain seq x y z
N MET A 1 -66.44 49.90 -59.50
CA MET A 1 -67.19 48.78 -58.86
C MET A 1 -67.15 47.62 -59.84
N SER A 2 -66.01 46.92 -59.93
CA SER A 2 -65.75 45.59 -59.34
C SER A 2 -66.67 44.52 -59.95
N SER A 3 -66.20 43.67 -60.85
CA SER A 3 -65.34 42.54 -60.50
C SER A 3 -64.44 42.06 -61.64
N SER A 4 -63.25 41.62 -61.25
CA SER A 4 -62.13 41.17 -62.07
C SER A 4 -62.27 39.71 -62.52
N SER A 5 -61.85 39.43 -63.75
CA SER A 5 -61.36 38.09 -64.15
C SER A 5 -60.00 38.29 -64.81
N ALA A 6 -58.99 37.59 -64.32
CA ALA A 6 -57.63 37.64 -64.85
C ALA A 6 -57.11 36.22 -65.00
N THR A 7 -56.84 35.81 -66.23
CA THR A 7 -55.91 34.76 -66.60
C THR A 7 -55.21 35.23 -67.86
N LEU A 8 -53.87 35.34 -67.84
CA LEU A 8 -52.97 34.69 -68.79
C LEU A 8 -51.53 35.24 -68.73
N SER A 9 -50.62 34.30 -69.03
CA SER A 9 -49.32 34.42 -69.68
C SER A 9 -48.13 35.05 -68.95
N SER A 10 -47.17 34.19 -68.64
CA SER A 10 -45.72 34.43 -68.79
C SER A 10 -45.34 34.36 -70.29
N PRO A 11 -44.25 34.99 -70.81
CA PRO A 11 -42.86 34.66 -70.42
C PRO A 11 -41.78 35.77 -70.55
N SER A 12 -40.57 35.41 -70.11
CA SER A 12 -39.23 35.78 -70.63
C SER A 12 -38.26 36.41 -69.64
N ALA A 13 -37.03 35.89 -69.71
CA ALA A 13 -35.96 35.94 -68.73
C ALA A 13 -35.03 37.16 -68.85
N SER A 14 -34.33 37.48 -67.75
CA SER A 14 -32.90 37.84 -67.69
C SER A 14 -32.49 38.07 -66.20
N PRO A 15 -31.19 38.12 -65.83
CA PRO A 15 -30.40 36.93 -65.50
C PRO A 15 -29.81 36.95 -64.07
N SER A 16 -29.45 35.75 -63.59
CA SER A 16 -28.36 35.45 -62.64
C SER A 16 -28.16 36.39 -61.44
N ALA A 17 -28.82 36.10 -60.32
CA ALA A 17 -28.25 36.35 -58.99
C ALA A 17 -27.75 35.02 -58.43
N SER A 18 -26.43 34.88 -58.35
CA SER A 18 -25.72 33.79 -57.68
C SER A 18 -26.31 33.58 -56.28
N PRO A 19 -26.58 32.33 -55.83
CA PRO A 19 -26.97 32.13 -54.44
C PRO A 19 -25.75 32.48 -53.58
N SER A 20 -25.88 33.59 -52.84
CA SER A 20 -25.03 33.92 -51.70
C SER A 20 -24.77 32.62 -50.93
N ALA A 21 -23.50 32.19 -50.92
CA ALA A 21 -23.04 31.07 -50.16
C ALA A 21 -23.47 31.27 -48.70
N ALA A 22 -24.57 30.60 -48.32
CA ALA A 22 -24.95 30.46 -46.93
C ALA A 22 -23.74 29.83 -46.24
N ALA A 23 -22.99 30.64 -45.51
CA ALA A 23 -21.89 30.17 -44.69
C ALA A 23 -22.46 29.07 -43.79
N LYS A 24 -22.10 27.82 -44.10
CA LYS A 24 -22.28 26.69 -43.19
C LYS A 24 -21.50 27.06 -41.92
N THR A 25 -22.15 27.70 -40.97
CA THR A 25 -21.66 27.83 -39.61
C THR A 25 -21.57 26.40 -39.09
N THR A 26 -20.37 25.82 -39.17
CA THR A 26 -20.08 24.49 -38.62
C THR A 26 -20.41 24.53 -37.14
N ARG A 27 -21.56 23.95 -36.77
CA ARG A 27 -22.01 23.84 -35.39
C ARG A 27 -20.91 23.18 -34.57
N PHE A 28 -20.42 23.87 -33.55
CA PHE A 28 -19.33 23.38 -32.71
C PHE A 28 -19.70 22.03 -32.09
N ASP A 29 -18.94 20.98 -32.42
CA ASP A 29 -19.22 19.63 -31.94
C ASP A 29 -18.72 19.46 -30.51
N HIS A 30 -19.66 19.48 -29.57
CA HIS A 30 -19.33 19.33 -28.16
C HIS A 30 -18.82 17.93 -27.82
N GLY A 31 -19.34 16.89 -28.44
CA GLY A 31 -18.89 15.53 -28.20
C GLY A 31 -17.46 15.31 -28.68
N ASN A 32 -17.14 15.78 -29.89
CA ASN A 32 -15.84 15.58 -30.50
C ASN A 32 -14.69 16.24 -29.72
N LEU A 33 -14.86 17.49 -29.24
CA LEU A 33 -13.82 18.12 -28.41
C LEU A 33 -13.55 17.33 -27.12
N VAL A 34 -14.59 16.88 -26.42
CA VAL A 34 -14.40 16.10 -25.17
C VAL A 34 -13.75 14.75 -25.48
N PHE A 35 -14.18 14.09 -26.56
CA PHE A 35 -13.57 12.85 -27.02
C PHE A 35 -12.07 13.03 -27.33
N ASN A 36 -11.68 14.10 -28.03
CA ASN A 36 -10.27 14.38 -28.30
C ASN A 36 -9.47 14.67 -27.02
N VAL A 37 -10.08 15.31 -26.02
CA VAL A 37 -9.46 15.47 -24.69
C VAL A 37 -9.27 14.11 -24.01
N ASP A 38 -10.24 13.19 -24.11
CA ASP A 38 -10.10 11.85 -23.56
C ASP A 38 -8.96 11.09 -24.26
N ILE A 39 -8.83 11.20 -25.59
CA ILE A 39 -7.71 10.63 -26.36
C ILE A 39 -6.37 11.23 -25.92
N PHE A 40 -6.31 12.54 -25.66
CA PHE A 40 -5.12 13.18 -25.12
C PHE A 40 -4.75 12.61 -23.74
N ILE A 41 -5.71 12.48 -22.83
CA ILE A 41 -5.48 11.87 -21.51
C ILE A 41 -4.97 10.43 -21.65
N LEU A 42 -5.59 9.63 -22.52
CA LEU A 42 -5.16 8.26 -22.81
C LEU A 42 -3.75 8.20 -23.39
N SER A 43 -3.38 9.16 -24.24
CA SER A 43 -2.04 9.26 -24.82
C SER A 43 -0.99 9.57 -23.75
N VAL A 44 -1.27 10.49 -22.83
CA VAL A 44 -0.40 10.77 -21.68
C VAL A 44 -0.24 9.53 -20.81
N VAL A 45 -1.34 8.81 -20.54
CA VAL A 45 -1.31 7.55 -19.80
C VAL A 45 -0.47 6.49 -20.53
N ALA A 46 -0.61 6.37 -21.86
CA ALA A 46 0.17 5.45 -22.66
C ALA A 46 1.67 5.75 -22.58
N VAL A 47 2.09 7.02 -22.62
CA VAL A 47 3.48 7.41 -22.42
C VAL A 47 3.98 7.00 -21.03
N LEU A 48 3.20 7.23 -19.96
CA LEU A 48 3.58 6.79 -18.62
C LEU A 48 3.74 5.26 -18.52
N ILE A 49 2.90 4.50 -19.23
CA ILE A 49 3.01 3.05 -19.34
C ILE A 49 4.31 2.67 -20.06
N LEU A 50 4.61 3.30 -21.20
CA LEU A 50 5.85 3.05 -21.95
C LEU A 50 7.09 3.29 -21.08
N LEU A 51 7.11 4.36 -20.29
CA LEU A 51 8.20 4.65 -19.35
C LEU A 51 8.32 3.60 -18.22
N SER A 52 7.26 2.85 -17.94
CA SER A 52 7.27 1.77 -16.93
C SER A 52 7.69 0.41 -17.50
N LEU A 53 7.64 0.22 -18.83
CA LEU A 53 7.88 -1.06 -19.51
C LEU A 53 9.26 -1.68 -19.23
N PRO A 54 10.39 -0.93 -19.19
CA PRO A 54 11.70 -1.56 -18.97
C PRO A 54 11.77 -2.35 -17.65
N ARG A 55 11.15 -1.82 -16.59
CA ARG A 55 11.07 -2.49 -15.29
C ARG A 55 10.12 -3.68 -15.32
N ALA A 56 8.99 -3.54 -16.01
CA ALA A 56 8.04 -4.63 -16.20
C ALA A 56 8.69 -5.79 -16.97
N ALA A 57 9.43 -5.49 -18.05
CA ALA A 57 10.14 -6.47 -18.85
C ALA A 57 11.16 -7.26 -18.01
N ILE A 58 12.00 -6.57 -17.23
CA ILE A 58 12.99 -7.23 -16.36
C ILE A 58 12.32 -8.14 -15.33
N ARG A 59 11.17 -7.74 -14.79
CA ARG A 59 10.39 -8.61 -13.89
C ARG A 59 9.87 -9.84 -14.63
N PHE A 60 9.22 -9.67 -15.77
CA PHE A 60 8.50 -10.74 -16.47
C PHE A 60 9.38 -11.60 -17.39
N ILE A 61 10.67 -11.30 -17.53
CA ILE A 61 11.67 -12.23 -18.09
C ILE A 61 11.76 -13.50 -17.25
N HIS A 62 11.55 -13.40 -15.93
CA HIS A 62 11.49 -14.56 -15.04
C HIS A 62 10.09 -15.18 -15.07
N ILE A 63 9.96 -16.40 -15.58
CA ILE A 63 8.65 -17.06 -15.76
C ILE A 63 7.88 -17.23 -14.43
N SER A 64 8.60 -17.37 -13.31
CA SER A 64 8.03 -17.46 -11.97
C SER A 64 7.26 -16.18 -11.57
N GLU A 65 7.64 -15.01 -12.08
CA GLU A 65 7.04 -13.72 -11.75
C GLU A 65 5.64 -13.52 -12.38
N TRP A 66 5.28 -14.29 -13.41
CA TRP A 66 3.94 -14.27 -14.00
C TRP A 66 2.87 -14.82 -13.04
N THR A 67 3.26 -15.76 -12.18
CA THR A 67 2.36 -16.34 -11.17
C THR A 67 2.58 -15.77 -9.77
N THR A 68 3.78 -15.25 -9.50
CA THR A 68 4.18 -14.78 -8.18
C THR A 68 3.71 -13.34 -7.96
N GLY A 69 2.90 -13.14 -6.92
CA GLY A 69 2.29 -11.84 -6.62
C GLY A 69 0.96 -11.58 -7.31
N HIS A 70 0.38 -12.59 -7.97
CA HIS A 70 -0.88 -12.47 -8.72
C HIS A 70 -1.98 -13.39 -8.19
N LEU A 71 -1.67 -14.65 -7.87
CA LEU A 71 -2.64 -15.65 -7.43
C LEU A 71 -2.11 -16.47 -6.26
N LEU A 72 -2.85 -16.46 -5.15
CA LEU A 72 -2.60 -17.32 -3.99
C LEU A 72 -2.86 -18.79 -4.36
N ARG A 73 -1.96 -19.68 -3.94
CA ARG A 73 -2.01 -21.12 -4.22
C ARG A 73 -1.33 -21.94 -3.13
N SER A 74 -1.54 -23.25 -3.18
CA SER A 74 -0.78 -24.23 -2.41
C SER A 74 0.16 -24.98 -3.35
N VAL A 75 1.39 -25.24 -2.90
CA VAL A 75 2.39 -26.04 -3.61
C VAL A 75 3.06 -27.01 -2.63
N THR A 76 3.53 -28.15 -3.13
CA THR A 76 4.33 -29.07 -2.32
C THR A 76 5.72 -28.49 -2.09
N ILE A 77 6.05 -28.19 -0.84
CA ILE A 77 7.35 -27.65 -0.46
C ILE A 77 8.26 -28.83 -0.12
N HIS A 78 9.29 -29.05 -0.93
CA HIS A 78 10.33 -30.03 -0.62
C HIS A 78 11.35 -29.37 0.28
N VAL A 79 11.36 -29.74 1.56
CA VAL A 79 12.39 -29.28 2.50
C VAL A 79 13.69 -30.04 2.16
N PRO A 80 14.79 -29.36 1.79
CA PRO A 80 16.04 -30.04 1.49
C PRO A 80 16.54 -30.83 2.71
N HIS A 81 16.85 -32.11 2.51
CA HIS A 81 17.46 -32.94 3.54
C HIS A 81 18.80 -32.32 3.95
N GLY A 82 18.89 -31.79 5.18
CA GLY A 82 20.09 -31.11 5.70
C GLY A 82 19.85 -29.71 6.26
N VAL A 83 18.73 -29.04 5.90
CA VAL A 83 18.26 -27.85 6.63
C VAL A 83 17.52 -28.31 7.88
N ARG A 84 18.23 -28.98 8.79
CA ARG A 84 17.71 -29.26 10.12
C ARG A 84 17.59 -27.90 10.80
N ARG A 85 16.36 -27.43 11.10
CA ARG A 85 16.16 -26.38 12.11
C ARG A 85 16.89 -26.88 13.35
N GLN A 86 18.10 -26.40 13.61
CA GLN A 86 18.54 -26.28 14.99
C GLN A 86 17.62 -25.19 15.52
N SER A 87 16.53 -25.59 16.17
CA SER A 87 15.87 -24.69 17.10
C SER A 87 16.98 -24.26 18.05
N VAL A 88 17.47 -23.04 17.87
CA VAL A 88 18.35 -22.44 18.86
C VAL A 88 17.42 -22.25 20.04
N ALA A 89 17.35 -23.28 20.91
CA ALA A 89 16.77 -23.13 22.22
C ALA A 89 17.50 -21.92 22.79
N LEU A 90 16.73 -20.87 23.07
CA LEU A 90 17.22 -19.66 23.69
C LEU A 90 17.75 -20.06 25.07
N THR A 91 19.03 -20.44 25.14
CA THR A 91 19.63 -20.98 26.36
C THR A 91 19.80 -19.82 27.31
N PRO A 92 19.22 -19.88 28.53
CA PRO A 92 19.52 -18.91 29.56
C PRO A 92 21.02 -18.96 29.89
N ILE A 93 21.61 -17.80 30.16
CA ILE A 93 22.99 -17.73 30.66
C ILE A 93 23.09 -18.56 31.95
N SER A 94 23.88 -19.63 31.93
CA SER A 94 24.03 -20.52 33.10
C SER A 94 24.73 -19.79 34.26
N PRO A 95 24.28 -19.92 35.53
CA PRO A 95 24.85 -19.20 36.68
C PRO A 95 26.28 -19.61 37.09
N ALA A 96 26.93 -20.55 36.39
CA ALA A 96 28.12 -21.25 36.89
C ALA A 96 29.48 -20.48 36.80
N HIS A 97 29.49 -19.18 36.51
CA HIS A 97 30.72 -18.37 36.54
C HIS A 97 30.58 -17.10 37.41
N VAL A 98 30.08 -17.26 38.63
CA VAL A 98 30.37 -16.33 39.73
C VAL A 98 31.26 -17.08 40.72
N SER A 99 32.57 -16.91 40.59
CA SER A 99 33.52 -17.50 41.55
C SER A 99 33.27 -16.89 42.93
N ARG A 100 32.91 -17.77 43.85
CA ARG A 100 32.59 -17.55 45.24
C ARG A 100 33.87 -17.81 46.03
N ASN A 101 34.59 -16.77 46.45
CA ASN A 101 35.61 -16.89 47.49
C ASN A 101 35.22 -16.03 48.68
N GLY A 102 34.80 -16.69 49.74
CA GLY A 102 34.70 -16.12 51.08
C GLY A 102 35.74 -16.76 51.99
N HIS A 103 36.50 -15.92 52.70
CA HIS A 103 37.01 -16.23 54.03
C HIS A 103 37.38 -14.93 54.76
N ASN A 104 36.72 -14.71 55.90
CA ASN A 104 37.09 -13.82 57.01
C ASN A 104 38.06 -14.60 57.96
N PRO A 105 38.62 -14.07 59.07
CA PRO A 105 38.53 -12.71 59.67
C PRO A 105 39.88 -12.13 60.16
N ARG A 106 39.92 -10.83 60.51
CA ARG A 106 40.44 -10.24 61.79
C ARG A 106 40.66 -8.72 61.68
N THR A 107 39.96 -7.98 62.52
CA THR A 107 40.28 -6.62 63.04
C THR A 107 41.36 -6.75 64.16
N PRO A 108 41.98 -5.68 64.74
CA PRO A 108 41.47 -4.31 64.81
C PRO A 108 42.47 -3.10 64.80
N LEU A 109 41.87 -1.90 64.67
CA LEU A 109 42.19 -0.62 65.33
C LEU A 109 43.24 0.37 64.76
N ASP A 110 42.79 1.64 64.88
CA ASP A 110 43.48 2.93 65.10
C ASP A 110 43.91 3.84 63.92
N ASP A 111 43.04 4.83 63.70
CA ASP A 111 43.24 6.28 63.87
C ASP A 111 44.19 7.13 62.99
N ALA A 112 43.63 8.29 62.65
CA ALA A 112 44.24 9.62 62.49
C ALA A 112 44.79 10.10 61.12
N ARG A 113 43.98 10.98 60.50
CA ARG A 113 44.23 12.43 60.27
C ARG A 113 45.37 12.92 59.35
N SER A 114 45.00 13.92 58.50
CA SER A 114 45.84 14.94 57.83
C SER A 114 46.81 14.44 56.75
N GLU A 115 47.19 15.15 55.67
CA GLU A 115 46.88 16.46 55.08
C GLU A 115 47.60 16.51 53.70
N LYS A 116 47.03 17.30 52.77
CA LYS A 116 47.62 18.14 51.70
C LYS A 116 48.93 17.81 50.92
N SER A 117 48.87 18.31 49.67
CA SER A 117 49.92 18.86 48.78
C SER A 117 50.55 17.88 47.77
N VAL A 118 50.28 18.04 46.47
CA VAL A 118 50.88 18.94 45.46
C VAL A 118 52.32 18.52 45.08
N GLY A 119 52.52 18.21 43.79
CA GLY A 119 53.85 18.05 43.20
C GLY A 119 53.80 17.33 41.85
N ALA A 120 53.94 18.09 40.76
CA ALA A 120 54.10 17.61 39.40
C ALA A 120 55.56 17.18 39.12
N THR A 121 55.76 16.37 38.07
CA THR A 121 56.94 16.19 37.15
C THR A 121 57.10 14.70 36.77
N THR A 122 56.84 14.32 35.51
CA THR A 122 57.75 14.11 34.34
C THR A 122 58.17 12.64 34.12
N ASP A 123 57.95 12.21 32.88
CA ASP A 123 58.74 11.31 32.03
C ASP A 123 58.77 9.77 32.20
N GLU A 124 58.35 9.15 31.09
CA GLU A 124 58.86 7.99 30.33
C GLU A 124 59.10 6.60 30.95
N ASP A 125 58.30 5.65 30.45
CA ASP A 125 58.61 4.30 29.93
C ASP A 125 59.61 3.37 30.65
N HIS A 126 59.11 2.25 31.21
CA HIS A 126 59.28 0.89 30.65
C HIS A 126 58.65 -0.25 31.50
N ASN A 127 57.83 -1.06 30.80
CA ASN A 127 57.56 -2.51 30.90
C ASN A 127 57.06 -3.27 32.18
N ILE A 128 55.76 -3.63 32.15
CA ILE A 128 55.13 -5.00 32.22
C ILE A 128 55.29 -5.86 33.52
N PRO A 129 54.32 -6.71 33.95
CA PRO A 129 52.85 -6.78 33.80
C PRO A 129 52.09 -7.03 35.14
N THR A 130 50.92 -6.44 35.37
CA THR A 130 49.91 -7.10 36.25
C THR A 130 48.48 -6.71 35.90
N THR A 131 47.73 -7.75 35.58
CA THR A 131 46.27 -7.99 35.66
C THR A 131 45.34 -6.96 36.32
N SER A 132 44.14 -6.94 35.74
CA SER A 132 42.84 -6.58 36.32
C SER A 132 42.45 -5.10 36.31
N ARG A 133 41.66 -4.70 35.30
CA ARG A 133 40.53 -3.78 35.50
C ARG A 133 39.53 -3.76 34.32
N SER A 134 38.28 -4.02 34.69
CA SER A 134 37.03 -3.49 34.13
C SER A 134 36.77 -3.64 32.62
N ASN A 135 36.08 -4.72 32.25
CA ASN A 135 35.24 -4.79 31.05
C ASN A 135 33.99 -3.90 31.23
N LEU A 136 34.18 -2.59 31.21
CA LEU A 136 33.12 -1.65 30.83
C LEU A 136 33.32 -1.40 29.34
N ILE A 137 32.60 -2.17 28.51
CA ILE A 137 32.51 -1.94 27.08
C ILE A 137 31.83 -0.57 26.91
N ARG A 138 32.65 0.47 26.85
CA ARG A 138 32.28 1.79 26.35
C ARG A 138 31.83 1.57 24.92
N SER A 139 30.52 1.61 24.69
CA SER A 139 29.91 1.53 23.37
C SER A 139 30.36 2.74 22.55
N ARG A 140 31.52 2.62 21.90
CA ARG A 140 31.91 3.52 20.83
C ARG A 140 30.86 3.32 19.74
N SER A 141 30.07 4.37 19.49
CA SER A 141 29.09 4.44 18.42
C SER A 141 29.81 4.29 17.07
N GLN A 142 30.10 3.05 16.67
CA GLN A 142 30.40 2.76 15.29
C GLN A 142 29.08 2.84 14.54
N SER A 143 28.70 4.07 14.18
CA SER A 143 27.92 4.34 12.99
C SER A 143 28.69 3.76 11.80
N SER A 144 28.57 2.45 11.59
CA SER A 144 29.04 1.84 10.35
C SER A 144 28.04 2.28 9.29
N ALA A 145 28.30 3.41 8.63
CA ALA A 145 27.49 3.87 7.52
C ALA A 145 27.23 2.70 6.56
N HIS A 146 25.99 2.50 6.10
CA HIS A 146 25.59 1.38 5.25
C HIS A 146 26.50 1.23 4.00
N ALA A 147 27.09 2.33 3.52
CA ALA A 147 28.12 2.34 2.47
C ALA A 147 29.37 1.53 2.82
N ASN A 148 29.83 1.56 4.07
CA ASN A 148 30.98 0.80 4.56
C ASN A 148 30.70 -0.72 4.59
N LEU A 149 29.45 -1.13 4.79
CA LEU A 149 29.05 -2.55 4.72
C LEU A 149 29.13 -3.09 3.30
N LEU A 150 28.74 -2.28 2.31
CA LEU A 150 28.88 -2.61 0.90
C LEU A 150 30.35 -2.64 0.44
N ARG A 151 31.22 -1.83 1.07
CA ARG A 151 32.63 -1.71 0.74
C ARG A 151 33.50 -2.82 1.36
N ASN A 152 33.25 -3.15 2.63
CA ASN A 152 33.99 -4.21 3.35
C ASN A 152 33.64 -5.63 2.90
N THR A 153 32.55 -5.80 2.16
CA THR A 153 32.19 -7.10 1.56
C THR A 153 32.96 -7.40 0.27
N SER A 154 33.72 -6.44 -0.28
CA SER A 154 34.33 -6.58 -1.61
C SER A 154 35.81 -6.96 -1.70
N THR A 155 36.62 -6.99 -0.63
CA THR A 155 38.08 -7.10 -0.84
C THR A 155 38.95 -7.87 0.17
N SER A 156 38.44 -8.43 1.29
CA SER A 156 39.36 -9.00 2.31
C SER A 156 39.05 -10.40 2.82
N SER A 157 38.06 -11.10 2.28
CA SER A 157 37.77 -12.50 2.66
C SER A 157 37.74 -13.31 1.38
N GLY A 158 38.63 -14.30 1.25
CA GLY A 158 38.65 -15.30 0.17
C GLY A 158 37.40 -16.19 0.14
N ARG A 159 36.21 -15.63 0.36
CA ARG A 159 34.92 -16.30 0.19
C ARG A 159 34.71 -16.57 -1.29
N ILE A 160 34.49 -17.85 -1.57
CA ILE A 160 34.01 -18.47 -2.80
C ILE A 160 33.18 -17.48 -3.64
N ARG A 161 33.58 -17.28 -4.90
CA ARG A 161 32.81 -16.49 -5.89
C ARG A 161 31.37 -17.00 -5.89
N ARG A 162 30.42 -16.13 -5.53
CA ARG A 162 28.99 -16.46 -5.52
C ARG A 162 28.57 -16.86 -6.95
N PRO A 163 28.04 -18.07 -7.16
CA PRO A 163 27.37 -18.37 -8.41
C PRO A 163 25.99 -17.69 -8.36
N TYR A 164 25.84 -16.56 -9.05
CA TYR A 164 24.53 -15.95 -9.24
C TYR A 164 23.76 -16.78 -10.28
N HIS A 165 23.06 -17.82 -9.81
CA HIS A 165 22.10 -18.50 -10.64
C HIS A 165 20.84 -17.63 -10.72
N ASN A 166 20.58 -17.03 -11.89
CA ASN A 166 19.33 -16.34 -12.21
C ASN A 166 18.98 -15.10 -11.35
N ALA A 167 19.95 -14.43 -10.73
CA ALA A 167 19.68 -13.20 -9.98
C ALA A 167 19.15 -12.08 -10.91
N PRO A 168 18.09 -11.33 -10.51
CA PRO A 168 17.43 -10.40 -11.40
C PRO A 168 18.32 -9.20 -11.73
N ALA A 169 18.25 -8.73 -12.98
CA ALA A 169 18.91 -7.51 -13.40
C ALA A 169 18.36 -6.29 -12.63
N HIS A 170 19.25 -5.36 -12.27
CA HIS A 170 18.84 -4.14 -11.59
C HIS A 170 18.43 -3.05 -12.59
N MET A 171 17.22 -2.52 -12.45
CA MET A 171 16.75 -1.38 -13.24
C MET A 171 16.45 -0.17 -12.33
N PRO A 172 17.27 0.90 -12.41
CA PRO A 172 17.01 2.12 -11.66
C PRO A 172 15.66 2.72 -12.06
N GLY A 173 15.11 3.54 -11.16
CA GLY A 173 13.85 4.21 -11.40
C GLY A 173 14.10 5.58 -11.99
N TRP A 174 13.12 6.12 -12.70
CA TRP A 174 13.15 7.52 -13.11
C TRP A 174 13.44 8.45 -11.92
N SER A 175 12.89 8.13 -10.75
CA SER A 175 13.16 8.89 -9.52
C SER A 175 14.61 8.81 -9.03
N SER A 176 15.37 7.75 -9.35
CA SER A 176 16.79 7.66 -8.98
C SER A 176 17.71 8.30 -10.02
N MET A 177 17.28 8.43 -11.28
CA MET A 177 18.03 9.13 -12.31
C MET A 177 18.04 10.66 -12.07
N PHE A 178 16.94 11.19 -11.52
CA PHE A 178 16.79 12.63 -11.24
C PHE A 178 16.49 12.88 -9.75
N PRO A 179 17.47 12.71 -8.84
CA PRO A 179 17.23 12.72 -7.40
C PRO A 179 16.71 14.07 -6.87
N ARG A 180 17.17 15.21 -7.44
CA ARG A 180 16.70 16.55 -7.06
C ARG A 180 15.21 16.75 -7.40
N ILE A 181 14.82 16.35 -8.61
CA ILE A 181 13.43 16.41 -9.06
C ILE A 181 12.57 15.44 -8.24
N ALA A 182 13.07 14.23 -7.97
CA ALA A 182 12.38 13.26 -7.14
C ALA A 182 12.17 13.74 -5.71
N ALA A 183 13.15 14.43 -5.12
CA ALA A 183 13.03 15.03 -3.80
C ALA A 183 11.92 16.10 -3.78
N LEU A 184 11.91 16.99 -4.78
CA LEU A 184 10.86 18.01 -4.94
C LEU A 184 9.46 17.37 -5.07
N ILE A 185 9.28 16.43 -5.99
CA ILE A 185 8.00 15.75 -6.26
C ILE A 185 7.48 14.98 -5.03
N ARG A 186 8.39 14.47 -4.19
CA ARG A 186 8.06 13.73 -2.97
C ARG A 186 7.86 14.64 -1.75
N TYR A 187 8.16 15.92 -1.85
CA TYR A 187 7.97 16.85 -0.76
C TYR A 187 6.51 16.86 -0.29
N PRO A 188 6.22 16.57 0.99
CA PRO A 188 4.86 16.54 1.51
C PRO A 188 4.36 17.97 1.76
N ILE A 189 3.25 18.33 1.13
CA ILE A 189 2.52 19.58 1.42
C ILE A 189 1.56 19.34 2.60
N GLN A 190 0.90 18.19 2.59
CA GLN A 190 -0.01 17.72 3.65
C GLN A 190 0.16 16.19 3.82
N PRO A 191 -0.30 15.58 4.93
CA PRO A 191 -0.07 14.15 5.23
C PRO A 191 -0.46 13.14 4.14
N GLU A 192 -1.33 13.51 3.19
CA GLU A 192 -1.72 12.66 2.05
C GLU A 192 -1.35 13.25 0.66
N LEU A 193 -0.83 14.48 0.61
CA LEU A 193 -0.62 15.25 -0.62
C LEU A 193 0.84 15.69 -0.74
N THR A 194 1.53 15.17 -1.75
CA THR A 194 2.88 15.61 -2.14
C THR A 194 2.81 16.62 -3.27
N VAL A 195 3.89 17.37 -3.51
CA VAL A 195 4.01 18.28 -4.67
C VAL A 195 3.70 17.55 -5.98
N GLY A 196 4.21 16.33 -6.15
CA GLY A 196 3.91 15.50 -7.32
C GLY A 196 2.44 15.16 -7.48
N LYS A 197 1.77 14.76 -6.39
CA LYS A 197 0.33 14.49 -6.42
C LYS A 197 -0.44 15.77 -6.76
N ALA A 198 -0.10 16.89 -6.13
CA ALA A 198 -0.73 18.18 -6.39
C ALA A 198 -0.57 18.60 -7.86
N PHE A 199 0.63 18.46 -8.43
CA PHE A 199 0.89 18.72 -9.85
C PHE A 199 -0.01 17.87 -10.75
N VAL A 200 -0.11 16.56 -10.50
CA VAL A 200 -1.00 15.67 -11.28
C VAL A 200 -2.47 16.10 -11.17
N LEU A 201 -2.94 16.47 -9.97
CA LEU A 201 -4.31 16.93 -9.78
C LEU A 201 -4.59 18.26 -10.50
N ILE A 202 -3.66 19.21 -10.44
CA ILE A 202 -3.77 20.51 -11.12
C ILE A 202 -3.75 20.32 -12.63
N ALA A 203 -2.83 19.52 -13.17
CA ALA A 203 -2.75 19.25 -14.60
C ALA A 203 -4.02 18.58 -15.10
N TYR A 204 -4.53 17.57 -14.37
CA TYR A 204 -5.78 16.91 -14.72
C TYR A 204 -6.98 17.87 -14.65
N SER A 205 -7.06 18.72 -13.64
CA SER A 205 -8.09 19.77 -13.56
C SER A 205 -7.99 20.77 -14.70
N ALA A 206 -6.80 21.21 -15.09
CA ALA A 206 -6.62 22.12 -16.21
C ALA A 206 -7.15 21.51 -17.52
N VAL A 207 -6.89 20.22 -17.75
CA VAL A 207 -7.40 19.50 -18.93
C VAL A 207 -8.93 19.36 -18.90
N VAL A 208 -9.50 19.01 -17.76
CA VAL A 208 -10.97 18.89 -17.59
C VAL A 208 -11.66 20.25 -17.71
N LEU A 209 -11.07 21.31 -17.14
CA LEU A 209 -11.57 22.69 -17.26
C LEU A 209 -11.45 23.21 -18.69
N TYR A 210 -10.35 22.92 -19.38
CA TYR A 210 -10.21 23.22 -20.81
C TYR A 210 -11.34 22.57 -21.61
N ALA A 211 -11.62 21.28 -21.39
CA ALA A 211 -12.73 20.59 -22.04
C ALA A 211 -14.09 21.25 -21.75
N GLY A 212 -14.29 21.77 -20.54
CA GLY A 212 -15.56 22.39 -20.11
C GLY A 212 -15.75 23.84 -20.54
N LEU A 213 -14.68 24.62 -20.62
CA LEU A 213 -14.73 26.09 -20.71
C LEU A 213 -14.18 26.64 -22.04
N TYR A 214 -13.47 25.84 -22.83
CA TYR A 214 -12.92 26.31 -24.10
C TYR A 214 -14.03 26.76 -25.05
N ASN A 215 -14.03 28.05 -25.39
CA ASN A 215 -15.05 28.73 -26.22
C ASN A 215 -16.50 28.41 -25.81
N SER A 216 -16.75 28.19 -24.51
CA SER A 216 -18.05 27.77 -23.99
C SER A 216 -18.31 28.44 -22.64
N ASN A 217 -19.47 29.07 -22.50
CA ASN A 217 -19.93 29.60 -21.22
C ASN A 217 -20.93 28.60 -20.58
N PRO A 218 -20.61 27.99 -19.42
CA PRO A 218 -21.44 26.95 -18.82
C PRO A 218 -22.88 27.34 -18.48
N LEU A 219 -23.15 28.62 -18.21
CA LEU A 219 -24.49 29.09 -17.87
C LEU A 219 -25.38 29.25 -19.11
N THR A 220 -24.78 29.51 -20.27
CA THR A 220 -25.50 29.68 -21.54
C THR A 220 -25.48 28.42 -22.40
N GLN A 221 -24.43 27.60 -22.27
CA GLN A 221 -24.22 26.35 -23.01
C GLN A 221 -23.97 25.17 -22.05
N PRO A 222 -24.95 24.81 -21.20
CA PRO A 222 -24.78 23.80 -20.15
C PRO A 222 -24.50 22.38 -20.67
N LEU A 223 -24.81 22.10 -21.94
CA LEU A 223 -24.57 20.81 -22.58
C LEU A 223 -23.10 20.38 -22.50
N ARG A 224 -22.17 21.33 -22.59
CA ARG A 224 -20.73 21.06 -22.55
C ARG A 224 -20.29 20.40 -21.24
N ALA A 225 -20.76 20.92 -20.11
CA ALA A 225 -20.48 20.35 -18.80
C ALA A 225 -21.05 18.93 -18.65
N GLY A 226 -22.17 18.62 -19.31
CA GLY A 226 -22.74 17.28 -19.36
C GLY A 226 -21.83 16.28 -20.09
N PHE A 227 -21.24 16.67 -21.23
CA PHE A 227 -20.26 15.83 -21.93
C PHE A 227 -18.99 15.58 -21.10
N VAL A 228 -18.49 16.61 -20.42
CA VAL A 228 -17.36 16.44 -19.49
C VAL A 228 -17.72 15.49 -18.35
N ALA A 229 -18.91 15.62 -17.75
CA ALA A 229 -19.35 14.73 -16.68
C ALA A 229 -19.41 13.26 -17.13
N ILE A 230 -20.02 12.97 -18.29
CA ILE A 230 -20.11 11.58 -18.78
C ILE A 230 -18.74 11.01 -19.15
N SER A 231 -17.80 11.84 -19.62
CA SER A 231 -16.45 11.36 -19.98
C SER A 231 -15.61 10.98 -18.76
N GLN A 232 -15.91 11.53 -17.58
CA GLN A 232 -15.24 11.14 -16.34
C GLN A 232 -15.73 9.81 -15.76
N ILE A 233 -16.89 9.27 -16.20
CA ILE A 233 -17.48 8.04 -15.64
C ILE A 233 -16.51 6.85 -15.71
N PRO A 234 -15.88 6.51 -16.85
CA PRO A 234 -14.94 5.39 -16.92
C PRO A 234 -13.70 5.65 -16.07
N VAL A 235 -13.18 6.87 -16.07
CA VAL A 235 -11.96 7.26 -15.32
C VAL A 235 -12.17 7.01 -13.83
N VAL A 236 -13.26 7.51 -13.27
CA VAL A 236 -13.60 7.34 -11.85
C VAL A 236 -13.78 5.86 -11.51
N MET A 237 -14.50 5.11 -12.34
CA MET A 237 -14.80 3.70 -12.08
C MET A 237 -13.56 2.81 -12.17
N ILE A 238 -12.72 2.97 -13.19
CA ILE A 238 -11.45 2.24 -13.35
C ILE A 238 -10.53 2.51 -12.16
N LEU A 239 -10.36 3.78 -11.76
CA LEU A 239 -9.51 4.16 -10.63
C LEU A 239 -10.00 3.60 -9.29
N GLY A 240 -11.30 3.33 -9.14
CA GLY A 240 -11.91 2.74 -7.94
C GLY A 240 -11.78 1.22 -7.84
N THR A 241 -11.35 0.53 -8.91
CA THR A 241 -11.16 -0.93 -8.90
C THR A 241 -9.92 -1.35 -8.09
N LYS A 242 -9.89 -2.58 -7.56
CA LYS A 242 -8.73 -3.12 -6.82
C LYS A 242 -7.77 -3.85 -7.75
N ASN A 243 -8.31 -4.58 -8.73
CA ASN A 243 -7.53 -5.09 -9.85
C ASN A 243 -7.45 -3.98 -10.92
N ASN A 244 -6.82 -2.88 -10.52
CA ASN A 244 -6.73 -1.67 -11.32
C ASN A 244 -5.76 -1.91 -12.48
N LEU A 245 -6.29 -2.02 -13.70
CA LEU A 245 -5.50 -2.28 -14.91
C LEU A 245 -4.41 -1.23 -15.12
N LEU A 246 -4.75 0.05 -14.92
CA LEU A 246 -3.79 1.14 -14.99
C LEU A 246 -2.66 0.97 -13.96
N GLY A 247 -3.02 0.63 -12.72
CA GLY A 247 -2.06 0.33 -11.67
C GLY A 247 -1.15 -0.86 -11.99
N MET A 248 -1.71 -1.94 -12.56
CA MET A 248 -0.94 -3.11 -12.98
C MET A 248 0.08 -2.77 -14.06
N MET A 249 -0.32 -1.98 -15.07
CA MET A 249 0.57 -1.56 -16.15
C MET A 249 1.69 -0.66 -15.63
N LEU A 250 1.35 0.35 -14.83
CA LEU A 250 2.33 1.29 -14.24
C LEU A 250 3.20 0.68 -13.13
N GLY A 251 2.85 -0.50 -12.62
CA GLY A 251 3.52 -1.10 -11.45
C GLY A 251 3.24 -0.34 -10.15
N VAL A 252 2.02 0.20 -10.01
CA VAL A 252 1.56 0.98 -8.87
C VAL A 252 0.30 0.35 -8.29
N GLY A 253 0.31 0.03 -6.99
CA GLY A 253 -0.87 -0.55 -6.33
C GLY A 253 -2.07 0.41 -6.32
N TYR A 254 -3.29 -0.15 -6.33
CA TYR A 254 -4.53 0.61 -6.39
C TYR A 254 -4.67 1.61 -5.23
N GLU A 255 -4.13 1.26 -4.06
CA GLU A 255 -4.12 2.10 -2.87
C GLU A 255 -3.36 3.42 -3.08
N ARG A 256 -2.34 3.41 -3.96
CA ARG A 256 -1.56 4.60 -4.31
C ARG A 256 -2.26 5.47 -5.36
N LEU A 257 -3.18 4.91 -6.14
CA LEU A 257 -3.97 5.62 -7.17
C LEU A 257 -5.31 6.14 -6.65
N ASN A 258 -5.79 5.67 -5.50
CA ASN A 258 -7.10 6.02 -4.95
C ASN A 258 -7.31 7.54 -4.78
N TYR A 259 -6.25 8.33 -4.58
CA TYR A 259 -6.39 9.79 -4.53
C TYR A 259 -6.95 10.37 -5.85
N LEU A 260 -6.63 9.77 -7.00
CA LEU A 260 -7.19 10.15 -8.30
C LEU A 260 -8.66 9.76 -8.42
N HIS A 261 -9.07 8.58 -7.95
CA HIS A 261 -10.49 8.19 -7.90
C HIS A 261 -11.31 9.21 -7.12
N ARG A 262 -10.83 9.59 -5.91
CA ARG A 262 -11.49 10.59 -5.06
C ARG A 262 -11.61 11.94 -5.78
N TYR A 263 -10.53 12.40 -6.42
CA TYR A 263 -10.51 13.71 -7.06
C TYR A 263 -11.31 13.78 -8.36
N ALA A 264 -11.16 12.77 -9.24
CA ALA A 264 -11.95 12.66 -10.46
C ALA A 264 -13.46 12.54 -10.15
N GLY A 265 -13.83 11.85 -9.06
CA GLY A 265 -15.22 11.78 -8.60
C GLY A 265 -15.78 13.16 -8.22
N VAL A 266 -14.97 14.01 -7.58
CA VAL A 266 -15.36 15.40 -7.27
C VAL A 266 -15.55 16.22 -8.56
N LEU A 267 -14.63 16.11 -9.53
CA LEU A 267 -14.76 16.82 -10.80
C LEU A 267 -15.98 16.37 -11.60
N LEU A 268 -16.31 15.08 -11.58
CA LEU A 268 -17.51 14.53 -12.21
C LEU A 268 -18.78 15.15 -11.62
N VAL A 269 -18.90 15.22 -10.29
CA VAL A 269 -20.07 15.83 -9.61
C VAL A 269 -20.13 17.31 -9.85
N LEU A 270 -18.97 17.99 -9.83
CA LEU A 270 -18.91 19.41 -10.14
C LEU A 270 -19.42 19.69 -11.55
N ALA A 271 -18.95 18.93 -12.55
CA ALA A 271 -19.43 19.07 -13.93
C ALA A 271 -20.92 18.74 -14.06
N THR A 272 -21.41 17.73 -13.33
CA THR A 272 -22.85 17.36 -13.27
C THR A 272 -23.70 18.48 -12.69
N ASN A 273 -23.24 19.12 -11.61
CA ASN A 273 -23.93 20.24 -10.98
C ASN A 273 -23.91 21.49 -11.87
N VAL A 274 -22.76 21.83 -12.47
CA VAL A 274 -22.66 22.95 -13.42
C VAL A 274 -23.61 22.76 -14.61
N HIS A 275 -23.69 21.53 -15.14
CA HIS A 275 -24.65 21.17 -16.18
C HIS A 275 -26.11 21.38 -15.73
N ALA A 276 -26.47 20.88 -14.55
CA ALA A 276 -27.84 21.01 -14.02
C ALA A 276 -28.20 22.47 -13.73
N ILE A 277 -27.32 23.22 -13.06
CA ILE A 277 -27.53 24.63 -12.69
C ILE A 277 -27.71 25.48 -13.95
N GLY A 278 -26.90 25.28 -14.99
CA GLY A 278 -27.06 26.05 -16.23
C GLY A 278 -28.42 25.78 -16.92
N TYR A 279 -28.92 24.54 -16.88
CA TYR A 279 -30.27 24.24 -17.37
C TYR A 279 -31.37 24.84 -16.47
N PHE A 280 -31.26 24.71 -15.14
CA PHE A 280 -32.21 25.32 -14.21
C PHE A 280 -32.29 26.83 -14.37
N TYR A 281 -31.15 27.49 -14.55
CA TYR A 281 -31.06 28.92 -14.84
C TYR A 281 -31.76 29.28 -16.16
N SER A 282 -31.39 28.61 -17.25
CA SER A 282 -31.98 28.87 -18.58
C SER A 282 -33.49 28.65 -18.63
N TRP A 283 -33.99 27.61 -17.96
CA TRP A 283 -35.42 27.31 -17.92
C TRP A 283 -36.20 28.26 -17.02
N SER A 284 -35.57 28.73 -15.93
CA SER A 284 -36.16 29.75 -15.05
C SER A 284 -36.32 31.07 -15.78
N LEU A 285 -35.29 31.52 -16.50
CA LEU A 285 -35.38 32.73 -17.33
C LEU A 285 -36.44 32.62 -18.43
N ALA A 286 -36.58 31.44 -19.04
CA ALA A 286 -37.56 31.19 -20.07
C ALA A 286 -38.98 30.91 -19.54
N GLY A 287 -39.19 30.84 -18.21
CA GLY A 287 -40.47 30.46 -17.60
C GLY A 287 -40.93 29.02 -17.91
N THR A 288 -40.05 28.14 -18.39
CA THR A 288 -40.39 26.77 -18.83
C THR A 288 -39.99 25.67 -17.85
N PHE A 289 -39.46 26.04 -16.68
CA PHE A 289 -38.93 25.09 -15.68
C PHE A 289 -39.89 23.95 -15.34
N ALA A 290 -41.12 24.28 -14.92
CA ALA A 290 -42.10 23.28 -14.50
C ALA A 290 -42.47 22.30 -15.62
N ALA A 291 -42.58 22.78 -16.86
CA ALA A 291 -42.87 21.93 -18.01
C ALA A 291 -41.69 21.01 -18.34
N ARG A 292 -40.45 21.53 -18.34
CA ARG A 292 -39.23 20.75 -18.61
C ARG A 292 -38.98 19.69 -17.55
N ALA A 293 -39.14 20.04 -16.27
CA ALA A 293 -38.93 19.14 -15.13
C ALA A 293 -39.87 17.93 -15.12
N LYS A 294 -41.08 18.05 -15.69
CA LYS A 294 -42.04 16.94 -15.80
C LYS A 294 -41.72 15.93 -16.91
N THR A 295 -40.78 16.24 -17.81
CA THR A 295 -40.44 15.29 -18.89
C THR A 295 -39.66 14.08 -18.32
N PRO A 296 -39.97 12.84 -18.73
CA PRO A 296 -39.32 11.64 -18.17
C PRO A 296 -37.79 11.67 -18.28
N LYS A 297 -37.27 12.19 -19.39
CA LYS A 297 -35.83 12.38 -19.62
C LYS A 297 -35.19 13.31 -18.57
N MET A 298 -35.88 14.39 -18.17
CA MET A 298 -35.36 15.32 -17.17
C MET A 298 -35.53 14.78 -15.75
N GLN A 299 -36.61 14.04 -15.47
CA GLN A 299 -36.76 13.31 -14.21
C GLN A 299 -35.61 12.33 -13.98
N ALA A 300 -35.24 11.55 -15.01
CA ALA A 300 -34.06 10.69 -14.93
C ALA A 300 -32.76 11.47 -14.67
N GLY A 301 -32.62 12.66 -15.28
CA GLY A 301 -31.49 13.56 -15.03
C GLY A 301 -31.44 14.10 -13.59
N MET A 302 -32.59 14.47 -13.02
CA MET A 302 -32.69 14.92 -11.62
C MET A 302 -32.38 13.78 -10.65
N VAL A 303 -32.86 12.56 -10.93
CA VAL A 303 -32.52 11.37 -10.13
C VAL A 303 -31.01 11.09 -10.18
N ALA A 304 -30.40 11.19 -11.36
CA ALA A 304 -28.95 11.04 -11.51
C ALA A 304 -28.17 12.13 -10.76
N LEU A 305 -28.61 13.40 -10.82
CA LEU A 305 -28.02 14.51 -10.09
C LEU A 305 -28.03 14.24 -8.58
N VAL A 306 -29.19 13.93 -8.01
CA VAL A 306 -29.35 13.64 -6.57
C VAL A 306 -28.47 12.44 -6.17
N ALA A 307 -28.45 11.37 -6.97
CA ALA A 307 -27.58 10.23 -6.72
C ALA A 307 -26.09 10.63 -6.74
N SER A 308 -25.71 11.58 -7.62
CA SER A 308 -24.35 12.06 -7.71
C SER A 308 -23.91 12.88 -6.49
N ASP A 309 -24.81 13.71 -5.97
CA ASP A 309 -24.58 14.50 -4.77
C ASP A 309 -24.52 13.62 -3.51
N ILE A 310 -25.35 12.57 -3.43
CA ILE A 310 -25.30 11.57 -2.36
C ILE A 310 -23.90 10.96 -2.29
N PHE A 311 -23.34 10.49 -3.41
CA PHE A 311 -22.03 9.85 -3.31
C PHE A 311 -20.94 10.83 -2.86
N VAL A 312 -20.93 12.12 -3.26
CA VAL A 312 -19.87 13.04 -2.83
C VAL A 312 -20.00 13.43 -1.36
N ILE A 313 -21.23 13.70 -0.88
CA ILE A 313 -21.50 14.08 0.51
C ILE A 313 -21.10 12.96 1.46
N PHE A 314 -21.56 11.73 1.19
CA PHE A 314 -21.26 10.57 2.04
C PHE A 314 -19.83 10.02 1.83
N SER A 315 -19.11 10.46 0.80
CA SER A 315 -17.68 10.11 0.60
C SER A 315 -16.70 11.05 1.33
N THR A 316 -17.18 12.08 2.03
CA THR A 316 -16.30 12.98 2.79
C THR A 316 -15.54 12.25 3.90
N SER A 317 -14.45 12.85 4.39
CA SER A 317 -13.65 12.24 5.47
C SER A 317 -14.47 12.02 6.75
N PHE A 318 -15.52 12.81 6.99
CA PHE A 318 -16.38 12.67 8.16
C PHE A 318 -17.10 11.32 8.16
N TRP A 319 -17.87 11.04 7.09
CA TRP A 319 -18.67 9.83 6.97
C TRP A 319 -17.80 8.58 6.82
N ARG A 320 -16.74 8.62 6.02
CA ARG A 320 -15.89 7.43 5.80
C ARG A 320 -15.15 6.97 7.05
N LYS A 321 -14.73 7.90 7.93
CA LYS A 321 -14.00 7.56 9.15
C LYS A 321 -14.93 7.10 10.28
N ARG A 322 -16.14 7.66 10.38
CA ARG A 322 -17.10 7.35 11.46
C ARG A 322 -18.09 6.25 11.10
N PHE A 323 -18.56 6.22 9.86
CA PHE A 323 -19.65 5.35 9.39
C PHE A 323 -19.27 4.64 8.09
N TYR A 324 -18.11 3.96 8.07
CA TYR A 324 -17.55 3.32 6.87
C TYR A 324 -18.54 2.36 6.17
N ASN A 325 -19.27 1.54 6.94
CA ASN A 325 -20.23 0.58 6.39
C ASN A 325 -21.44 1.28 5.73
N CYS A 326 -21.92 2.39 6.30
CA CYS A 326 -22.97 3.20 5.70
C CYS A 326 -22.48 3.88 4.42
N PHE A 327 -21.28 4.47 4.47
CA PHE A 327 -20.62 5.07 3.31
C PHE A 327 -20.55 4.10 2.14
N ILE A 328 -20.01 2.89 2.33
CA ILE A 328 -19.82 1.96 1.21
C ILE A 328 -21.14 1.44 0.65
N ALA A 329 -22.15 1.23 1.50
CA ALA A 329 -23.48 0.82 1.06
C ALA A 329 -24.16 1.90 0.21
N LEU A 330 -24.22 3.13 0.72
CA LEU A 330 -24.79 4.28 0.00
C LEU A 330 -24.05 4.56 -1.30
N HIS A 331 -22.72 4.49 -1.29
CA HIS A 331 -21.90 4.74 -2.47
C HIS A 331 -22.20 3.74 -3.60
N VAL A 332 -22.32 2.44 -3.28
CA VAL A 332 -22.63 1.41 -4.30
C VAL A 332 -24.06 1.57 -4.85
N VAL A 333 -25.05 1.81 -3.98
CA VAL A 333 -26.44 2.02 -4.41
C VAL A 333 -26.55 3.29 -5.28
N ALA A 334 -25.92 4.38 -4.86
CA ALA A 334 -25.91 5.64 -5.60
C ALA A 334 -25.25 5.51 -6.97
N ILE A 335 -24.16 4.74 -7.11
CA ILE A 335 -23.53 4.47 -8.42
C ILE A 335 -24.52 3.80 -9.37
N VAL A 336 -25.27 2.78 -8.91
CA VAL A 336 -26.25 2.08 -9.77
C VAL A 336 -27.34 3.04 -10.24
N ILE A 337 -27.92 3.82 -9.31
CA ILE A 337 -28.94 4.81 -9.62
C ILE A 337 -28.40 5.87 -10.58
N PHE A 338 -27.19 6.36 -10.34
CA PHE A 338 -26.52 7.36 -11.18
C PHE A 338 -26.29 6.85 -12.60
N LEU A 339 -25.77 5.64 -12.79
CA LEU A 339 -25.49 5.08 -14.12
C LEU A 339 -26.78 4.84 -14.91
N VAL A 340 -27.80 4.25 -14.27
CA VAL A 340 -29.11 4.01 -14.92
C VAL A 340 -29.79 5.35 -15.24
N GLY A 341 -29.84 6.28 -14.28
CA GLY A 341 -30.41 7.60 -14.47
C GLY A 341 -29.72 8.39 -15.58
N THR A 342 -28.38 8.35 -15.64
CA THR A 342 -27.59 9.01 -16.69
C THR A 342 -27.88 8.40 -18.07
N ARG A 343 -28.02 7.07 -18.17
CA ARG A 343 -28.37 6.41 -19.44
C ARG A 343 -29.76 6.78 -19.92
N LEU A 344 -30.74 6.85 -19.02
CA LEU A 344 -32.11 7.26 -19.34
C LEU A 344 -32.19 8.75 -19.68
N HIS A 345 -31.35 9.57 -19.06
CA HIS A 345 -31.23 11.00 -19.33
C HIS A 345 -30.56 11.27 -20.69
N SER A 346 -29.52 10.54 -21.06
CA SER A 346 -28.81 10.72 -22.33
C SER A 346 -28.28 9.42 -22.92
N VAL A 347 -28.74 9.08 -24.13
CA VAL A 347 -28.24 7.94 -24.91
C VAL A 347 -26.76 8.06 -25.27
N GLN A 348 -26.21 9.28 -25.33
CA GLN A 348 -24.81 9.53 -25.66
C GLN A 348 -23.85 9.07 -24.55
N SER A 349 -24.35 8.84 -23.34
CA SER A 349 -23.56 8.29 -22.23
C SER A 349 -23.28 6.79 -22.35
N THR A 350 -23.99 6.07 -23.22
CA THR A 350 -23.90 4.61 -23.36
C THR A 350 -22.46 4.08 -23.48
N PRO A 351 -21.61 4.55 -24.41
CA PRO A 351 -20.25 4.00 -24.54
C PRO A 351 -19.43 4.16 -23.26
N TYR A 352 -19.51 5.32 -22.60
CA TYR A 352 -18.80 5.58 -21.34
C TYR A 352 -19.29 4.66 -20.21
N ILE A 353 -20.61 4.47 -20.09
CA ILE A 353 -21.20 3.57 -19.09
C ILE A 353 -20.80 2.11 -19.38
N LEU A 354 -20.80 1.68 -20.64
CA LEU A 354 -20.41 0.32 -21.01
C LEU A 354 -18.94 0.04 -20.65
N VAL A 355 -18.02 0.96 -20.94
CA VAL A 355 -16.60 0.83 -20.55
C VAL A 355 -16.47 0.76 -19.02
N ALA A 356 -17.19 1.62 -18.29
CA ALA A 356 -17.16 1.64 -16.83
C ALA A 356 -17.70 0.33 -16.21
N VAL A 357 -18.83 -0.17 -16.71
CA VAL A 357 -19.44 -1.43 -16.25
C VAL A 357 -18.57 -2.62 -16.62
N ALA A 358 -18.00 -2.65 -17.83
CA ALA A 358 -17.09 -3.71 -18.26
C ALA A 358 -15.83 -3.77 -17.38
N ALA A 359 -15.20 -2.61 -17.10
CA ALA A 359 -14.04 -2.54 -16.23
C ALA A 359 -14.36 -2.98 -14.79
N TYR A 360 -15.51 -2.55 -14.25
CA TYR A 360 -15.96 -2.98 -12.92
C TYR A 360 -16.31 -4.47 -12.86
N GLY A 361 -16.98 -5.00 -13.90
CA GLY A 361 -17.29 -6.41 -14.04
C GLY A 361 -16.03 -7.27 -14.10
N LEU A 362 -15.03 -6.86 -14.89
CA LEU A 362 -13.72 -7.51 -14.92
C LEU A 362 -13.05 -7.51 -13.54
N ASP A 363 -13.07 -6.39 -12.80
CA ASP A 363 -12.57 -6.34 -11.42
C ASP A 363 -13.30 -7.33 -10.50
N ARG A 364 -14.62 -7.52 -10.64
CA ARG A 364 -15.38 -8.52 -9.88
C ARG A 364 -14.96 -9.94 -10.22
N VAL A 365 -14.85 -10.29 -11.50
CA VAL A 365 -14.41 -11.62 -11.96
C VAL A 365 -13.01 -11.91 -11.43
N LEU A 366 -12.07 -10.98 -11.58
CA LEU A 366 -10.70 -11.14 -11.08
C LEU A 366 -10.65 -11.31 -9.56
N ARG A 367 -11.53 -10.64 -8.80
CA ARG A 367 -11.64 -10.84 -7.34
C ARG A 367 -12.12 -12.23 -6.99
N VAL A 368 -13.12 -12.76 -7.70
CA VAL A 368 -13.59 -14.14 -7.52
C VAL A 368 -12.44 -15.11 -7.78
N ILE A 369 -11.72 -14.95 -8.91
CA ILE A 369 -10.55 -15.77 -9.26
C ILE A 369 -9.44 -15.67 -8.20
N LYS A 370 -9.27 -14.51 -7.56
CA LYS A 370 -8.26 -14.26 -6.50
C LYS A 370 -8.73 -14.62 -5.10
N THR A 371 -9.97 -15.06 -4.92
CA THR A 371 -10.51 -15.42 -3.61
C THR A 371 -10.28 -16.90 -3.32
N ARG A 372 -9.80 -17.20 -2.11
CA ARG A 372 -9.59 -18.56 -1.61
C ARG A 372 -10.43 -18.77 -0.37
N TRP A 373 -11.23 -19.82 -0.37
CA TRP A 373 -11.89 -20.33 0.82
C TRP A 373 -10.96 -21.32 1.48
N THR A 374 -10.57 -21.05 2.72
CA THR A 374 -9.69 -21.95 3.48
C THR A 374 -9.99 -21.89 4.98
N LYS A 375 -9.29 -22.73 5.76
CA LYS A 375 -9.27 -22.67 7.22
C LYS A 375 -8.07 -21.85 7.67
N ALA A 376 -8.23 -21.13 8.77
CA ALA A 376 -7.18 -20.38 9.42
C ALA A 376 -7.11 -20.70 10.91
N ARG A 377 -5.90 -20.87 11.42
CA ARG A 377 -5.63 -21.04 12.84
C ARG A 377 -5.40 -19.65 13.46
N LEU A 378 -6.10 -19.38 14.56
CA LEU A 378 -6.00 -18.11 15.28
C LEU A 378 -5.19 -18.30 16.57
N SER A 379 -4.26 -17.40 16.84
CA SER A 379 -3.54 -17.31 18.11
C SER A 379 -3.37 -15.85 18.54
N ILE A 380 -3.22 -15.61 19.84
CA ILE A 380 -2.98 -14.26 20.37
C ILE A 380 -1.48 -13.99 20.49
N VAL A 381 -1.11 -12.74 20.28
CA VAL A 381 0.20 -12.19 20.63
C VAL A 381 -0.07 -11.10 21.66
N SER A 382 -0.10 -11.51 22.93
CA SER A 382 -0.59 -10.72 24.07
C SER A 382 0.21 -9.44 24.26
N GLU A 383 1.53 -9.49 24.11
CA GLU A 383 2.49 -8.40 24.31
C GLU A 383 2.24 -7.23 23.36
N MET A 384 1.59 -7.48 22.23
CA MET A 384 1.27 -6.45 21.24
C MET A 384 -0.23 -6.22 21.05
N GLY A 385 -1.08 -6.96 21.76
CA GLY A 385 -2.52 -6.97 21.54
C GLY A 385 -2.88 -7.29 20.09
N MET A 386 -2.24 -8.31 19.50
CA MET A 386 -2.48 -8.72 18.12
C MET A 386 -3.06 -10.12 18.04
N THR A 387 -3.82 -10.38 16.99
CA THR A 387 -4.20 -11.73 16.57
C THR A 387 -3.30 -12.16 15.44
N ARG A 388 -2.64 -13.31 15.59
CA ARG A 388 -1.90 -13.96 14.54
C ARG A 388 -2.81 -14.96 13.84
N ILE A 389 -2.84 -14.92 12.52
CA ILE A 389 -3.69 -15.74 11.66
C ILE A 389 -2.77 -16.56 10.76
N GLU A 390 -2.78 -17.87 10.91
CA GLU A 390 -2.04 -18.80 10.06
C GLU A 390 -2.97 -19.48 9.07
N VAL A 391 -2.53 -19.62 7.83
CA VAL A 391 -3.28 -20.25 6.75
C VAL A 391 -2.35 -21.22 6.04
N ALA A 392 -2.20 -22.42 6.61
CA ALA A 392 -1.33 -23.46 6.08
C ALA A 392 -1.70 -23.87 4.63
N GLY A 393 -2.99 -23.86 4.31
CA GLY A 393 -3.49 -24.19 2.97
C GLY A 393 -3.10 -23.21 1.85
N LEU A 394 -2.45 -22.08 2.17
CA LEU A 394 -1.92 -21.13 1.19
C LEU A 394 -0.45 -20.87 1.49
N ASN A 395 0.45 -21.49 0.74
CA ASN A 395 1.89 -21.37 0.99
C ASN A 395 2.67 -20.74 -0.18
N ALA A 396 2.01 -20.38 -1.28
CA ALA A 396 2.64 -19.72 -2.42
C ALA A 396 1.79 -18.63 -3.09
N GLY A 397 2.44 -17.78 -3.90
CA GLY A 397 1.78 -16.90 -4.86
C GLY A 397 1.68 -15.42 -4.50
N TRP A 398 2.41 -14.97 -3.49
CA TRP A 398 2.54 -13.55 -3.14
C TRP A 398 3.99 -13.10 -3.17
N ARG A 399 4.19 -11.78 -3.15
CA ARG A 399 5.48 -11.11 -2.96
C ARG A 399 5.45 -10.33 -1.65
N ALA A 400 6.60 -10.17 -1.04
CA ALA A 400 6.77 -9.38 0.17
C ALA A 400 6.24 -7.96 -0.03
N GLY A 401 5.57 -7.48 1.01
CA GLY A 401 4.93 -6.17 1.01
C GLY A 401 3.56 -6.11 0.35
N GLN A 402 3.05 -7.23 -0.17
CA GLN A 402 1.65 -7.34 -0.56
C GLN A 402 0.74 -7.56 0.65
N HIS A 403 -0.54 -7.25 0.46
CA HIS A 403 -1.59 -7.49 1.44
C HIS A 403 -2.70 -8.34 0.85
N VAL A 404 -3.44 -9.02 1.72
CA VAL A 404 -4.70 -9.71 1.38
C VAL A 404 -5.85 -9.05 2.10
N ARG A 405 -7.06 -9.34 1.67
CA ARG A 405 -8.27 -8.96 2.39
C ARG A 405 -8.90 -10.22 2.95
N ILE A 406 -9.14 -10.23 4.25
CA ILE A 406 -9.71 -11.38 4.95
C ILE A 406 -11.17 -11.10 5.33
N ARG A 407 -12.01 -12.14 5.22
CA ARG A 407 -13.32 -12.23 5.87
C ARG A 407 -13.31 -13.45 6.77
N VAL A 408 -13.80 -13.30 7.99
CA VAL A 408 -13.85 -14.38 8.98
C VAL A 408 -15.28 -14.89 9.08
N LEU A 409 -15.52 -16.11 8.60
CA LEU A 409 -16.85 -16.72 8.52
C LEU A 409 -17.25 -17.35 9.87
N SER A 410 -17.38 -16.50 10.89
CA SER A 410 -17.84 -16.91 12.22
C SER A 410 -18.97 -16.02 12.69
N ARG A 411 -20.02 -16.63 13.25
CA ARG A 411 -21.12 -15.91 13.91
C ARG A 411 -20.65 -15.08 15.11
N ALA A 412 -19.50 -15.43 15.70
CA ALA A 412 -18.87 -14.65 16.78
C ALA A 412 -18.42 -13.24 16.33
N MET A 413 -18.32 -12.99 15.02
CA MET A 413 -18.03 -11.65 14.48
C MET A 413 -19.26 -10.71 14.54
N GLY A 414 -20.44 -11.24 14.92
CA GLY A 414 -21.71 -10.53 14.98
C GLY A 414 -22.55 -10.68 13.70
N TRP A 415 -23.74 -10.07 13.69
CA TRP A 415 -24.76 -10.23 12.64
C TRP A 415 -24.24 -9.98 11.22
N LEU A 416 -23.46 -8.90 11.01
CA LEU A 416 -22.88 -8.54 9.71
C LEU A 416 -21.34 -8.62 9.68
N GLY A 417 -20.67 -8.89 10.80
CA GLY A 417 -19.20 -8.83 10.88
C GLY A 417 -18.48 -9.87 10.02
N TRP A 418 -19.16 -10.98 9.70
CA TRP A 418 -18.64 -12.02 8.81
C TRP A 418 -18.67 -11.62 7.32
N THR A 419 -19.46 -10.60 6.96
CA THR A 419 -19.51 -10.05 5.60
C THR A 419 -18.42 -9.00 5.35
N GLU A 420 -17.89 -8.41 6.43
CA GLU A 420 -16.87 -7.37 6.37
C GLU A 420 -15.53 -7.94 5.90
N SER A 421 -14.83 -7.13 5.12
CA SER A 421 -13.55 -7.49 4.50
C SER A 421 -12.50 -6.46 4.90
N HIS A 422 -11.40 -6.92 5.49
CA HIS A 422 -10.36 -6.04 6.06
C HIS A 422 -8.99 -6.36 5.46
N PRO A 423 -8.20 -5.34 5.04
CA PRO A 423 -6.88 -5.55 4.46
C PRO A 423 -5.80 -5.76 5.53
N PHE A 424 -4.93 -6.75 5.35
CA PHE A 424 -3.75 -6.99 6.19
C PHE A 424 -2.55 -7.40 5.34
N SER A 425 -1.38 -6.84 5.67
CA SER A 425 -0.10 -7.18 5.04
C SER A 425 0.30 -8.62 5.35
N ILE A 426 0.84 -9.31 4.36
CA ILE A 426 1.34 -10.68 4.52
C ILE A 426 2.70 -10.60 5.23
N VAL A 427 2.84 -11.31 6.34
CA VAL A 427 4.04 -11.33 7.18
C VAL A 427 5.02 -12.42 6.74
N SER A 428 4.50 -13.55 6.27
CA SER A 428 5.32 -14.68 5.87
C SER A 428 5.83 -14.55 4.43
N VAL A 429 6.91 -15.27 4.15
CA VAL A 429 7.47 -15.43 2.81
C VAL A 429 6.76 -16.54 2.02
N SER A 430 6.65 -16.34 0.71
CA SER A 430 6.09 -17.33 -0.21
C SER A 430 7.03 -18.52 -0.38
N LYS A 431 6.50 -19.74 -0.36
CA LYS A 431 7.29 -20.99 -0.35
C LYS A 431 8.31 -21.03 0.79
N GLY A 432 7.96 -20.46 1.94
CA GLY A 432 8.83 -20.48 3.11
C GLY A 432 9.03 -21.90 3.64
N PHE A 433 10.14 -22.12 4.34
CA PHE A 433 10.44 -23.40 5.00
C PHE A 433 9.50 -23.73 6.18
N SER A 434 8.62 -22.79 6.56
CA SER A 434 7.64 -22.96 7.64
C SER A 434 6.36 -23.57 7.09
N GLU A 435 5.80 -24.56 7.80
CA GLU A 435 4.50 -25.17 7.46
C GLU A 435 3.30 -24.25 7.73
N GLU A 436 3.53 -23.06 8.29
CA GLU A 436 2.50 -22.08 8.67
C GLU A 436 1.77 -21.45 7.46
N GLY A 437 2.37 -21.52 6.26
CA GLY A 437 1.82 -20.92 5.04
C GLY A 437 1.70 -19.40 5.12
N LEU A 438 0.51 -18.87 4.80
CA LEU A 438 0.23 -17.44 4.79
C LEU A 438 -0.07 -16.96 6.21
N VAL A 439 0.75 -16.04 6.72
CA VAL A 439 0.62 -15.48 8.07
C VAL A 439 0.24 -14.01 8.03
N LEU A 440 -0.79 -13.65 8.79
CA LEU A 440 -1.22 -12.27 9.02
C LEU A 440 -1.12 -11.93 10.51
N MET A 441 -0.86 -10.67 10.82
CA MET A 441 -0.92 -10.15 12.19
C MET A 441 -1.84 -8.94 12.23
N CYS A 442 -2.88 -9.04 13.06
CA CYS A 442 -3.97 -8.08 13.14
C CYS A 442 -3.96 -7.40 14.50
N LYS A 443 -3.64 -6.10 14.54
CA LYS A 443 -3.67 -5.34 15.79
C LYS A 443 -5.11 -5.07 16.25
N LYS A 444 -5.39 -5.28 17.53
CA LYS A 444 -6.66 -4.89 18.18
C LYS A 444 -6.75 -3.36 18.21
N THR A 445 -7.55 -2.77 17.31
CA THR A 445 -7.70 -1.30 17.23
C THR A 445 -9.14 -0.86 16.96
N GLY A 446 -9.84 -1.52 16.03
CA GLY A 446 -11.25 -1.27 15.74
C GLY A 446 -12.18 -2.37 16.23
N THR A 447 -13.49 -2.14 16.15
CA THR A 447 -14.53 -3.08 16.60
C THR A 447 -14.37 -4.47 16.00
N TRP A 448 -14.12 -4.58 14.69
CA TRP A 448 -13.93 -5.87 14.02
C TRP A 448 -12.67 -6.60 14.51
N THR A 449 -11.53 -5.91 14.61
CA THR A 449 -10.28 -6.49 15.09
C THR A 449 -10.33 -6.87 16.57
N THR A 450 -11.11 -6.15 17.39
CA THR A 450 -11.34 -6.51 18.79
C THR A 450 -12.14 -7.80 18.92
N LYS A 451 -13.20 -7.95 18.12
CA LYS A 451 -13.96 -9.21 18.06
C LYS A 451 -13.11 -10.38 17.59
N LEU A 452 -12.26 -10.15 16.58
CA LEU A 452 -11.31 -11.16 16.12
C LEU A 452 -10.33 -11.57 17.23
N TYR A 453 -9.82 -10.60 18.00
CA TYR A 453 -8.96 -10.87 19.15
C TYR A 453 -9.67 -11.66 20.24
N GLU A 454 -10.91 -11.30 20.56
CA GLU A 454 -11.72 -12.05 21.53
C GLU A 454 -12.05 -13.45 21.06
N LEU A 455 -12.30 -13.65 19.76
CA LEU A 455 -12.50 -14.96 19.15
C LEU A 455 -11.24 -15.83 19.30
N ALA A 456 -10.07 -15.29 18.96
CA ALA A 456 -8.80 -15.99 19.13
C ALA A 456 -8.52 -16.32 20.60
N ARG A 457 -8.76 -15.36 21.50
CA ARG A 457 -8.61 -15.55 22.95
C ARG A 457 -9.52 -16.67 23.49
N ARG A 458 -10.79 -16.70 23.08
CA ARG A 458 -11.72 -17.76 23.50
C ARG A 458 -11.29 -19.14 23.02
N ALA A 459 -10.70 -19.23 21.83
CA ALA A 459 -10.20 -20.48 21.30
C ALA A 459 -8.99 -21.02 22.08
N GLU A 460 -8.18 -20.13 22.68
CA GLU A 460 -6.99 -20.51 23.45
C GLU A 460 -7.32 -20.95 24.88
N TYR A 461 -8.36 -20.38 25.50
CA TYR A 461 -8.79 -20.69 26.88
C TYR A 461 -10.01 -21.61 26.99
N GLY A 462 -10.57 -22.09 25.86
CA GLY A 462 -11.75 -22.97 25.87
C GLY A 462 -11.43 -24.43 26.25
N GLU A 463 -12.34 -25.06 27.00
CA GLU A 463 -12.24 -26.39 27.64
C GLU A 463 -12.06 -27.62 26.71
N ALA A 464 -11.73 -27.43 25.43
CA ALA A 464 -11.42 -28.51 24.49
C ALA A 464 -9.90 -28.56 24.19
N GLY A 465 -9.10 -28.80 25.23
CA GLY A 465 -7.75 -29.38 25.09
C GLY A 465 -6.78 -28.68 24.14
N GLY A 466 -6.64 -27.34 24.19
CA GLY A 466 -5.49 -26.63 23.60
C GLY A 466 -5.39 -26.63 22.06
N TYR A 467 -6.38 -27.14 21.33
CA TYR A 467 -6.41 -27.04 19.87
C TYR A 467 -6.97 -25.67 19.46
N ALA A 468 -6.08 -24.78 19.03
CA ALA A 468 -6.43 -23.53 18.39
C ALA A 468 -7.53 -23.76 17.33
N GLN A 469 -8.69 -23.12 17.51
CA GLN A 469 -9.85 -23.38 16.67
C GLN A 469 -9.58 -22.95 15.22
N ASP A 470 -9.71 -23.89 14.29
CA ASP A 470 -9.76 -23.61 12.86
C ASP A 470 -11.02 -22.81 12.54
N VAL A 471 -10.85 -21.59 12.03
CA VAL A 471 -11.96 -20.75 11.56
C VAL A 471 -11.96 -20.71 10.04
N ARG A 472 -13.14 -20.83 9.42
CA ARG A 472 -13.27 -20.66 7.97
C ARG A 472 -13.10 -19.20 7.59
N VAL A 473 -12.28 -18.94 6.58
CA VAL A 473 -11.98 -17.60 6.11
C VAL A 473 -12.07 -17.52 4.58
N LEU A 474 -12.45 -16.35 4.07
CA LEU A 474 -12.22 -15.98 2.67
C LEU A 474 -11.03 -15.04 2.61
N ILE A 475 -10.06 -15.38 1.78
CA ILE A 475 -8.85 -14.58 1.55
C ILE A 475 -8.87 -14.13 0.10
N GLU A 476 -9.01 -12.83 -0.10
CA GLU A 476 -9.02 -12.18 -1.41
C GLU A 476 -7.67 -11.47 -1.63
N GLY A 477 -6.91 -11.85 -2.65
CA GLY A 477 -5.63 -11.22 -2.95
C GLY A 477 -4.67 -12.08 -3.79
N PRO A 478 -3.37 -11.75 -3.80
CA PRO A 478 -2.74 -10.63 -3.11
C PRO A 478 -2.93 -9.29 -3.84
N TYR A 479 -2.68 -8.17 -3.15
CA TYR A 479 -2.75 -6.81 -3.67
C TYR A 479 -1.55 -5.97 -3.25
N GLY A 480 -1.34 -4.84 -3.93
CA GLY A 480 -0.27 -3.89 -3.59
C GLY A 480 1.13 -4.47 -3.86
N GLY A 481 2.06 -4.15 -2.97
CA GLY A 481 3.45 -4.61 -3.03
C GLY A 481 4.40 -3.66 -3.78
N PRO A 482 5.60 -4.14 -4.14
CA PRO A 482 6.66 -3.33 -4.73
C PRO A 482 6.43 -2.99 -6.22
N GLY A 483 5.33 -3.47 -6.83
CA GLY A 483 5.07 -3.27 -8.26
C GLY A 483 6.12 -3.97 -9.12
N HIS A 484 6.64 -3.26 -10.12
CA HIS A 484 7.71 -3.79 -10.99
C HIS A 484 9.10 -3.74 -10.36
N MET A 485 9.25 -3.19 -9.16
CA MET A 485 10.53 -3.17 -8.46
C MET A 485 10.89 -4.56 -7.91
N MET A 486 12.09 -5.03 -8.22
CA MET A 486 12.65 -6.28 -7.70
C MET A 486 13.63 -5.99 -6.56
N LEU A 487 13.23 -6.26 -5.31
CA LEU A 487 14.05 -5.96 -4.12
C LEU A 487 15.40 -6.72 -4.11
N ALA A 488 15.41 -7.96 -4.61
CA ALA A 488 16.63 -8.78 -4.68
C ALA A 488 17.65 -8.31 -5.73
N SER A 489 17.30 -7.35 -6.60
CA SER A 489 18.21 -6.81 -7.61
C SER A 489 19.21 -5.78 -7.05
N PHE A 490 18.96 -5.24 -5.86
CA PHE A 490 19.79 -4.19 -5.26
C PHE A 490 21.06 -4.76 -4.63
N ALA A 491 22.07 -3.90 -4.41
CA ALA A 491 23.32 -4.28 -3.75
C ALA A 491 23.20 -4.32 -2.21
N GLY A 492 22.28 -3.55 -1.63
CA GLY A 492 21.96 -3.60 -0.21
C GLY A 492 20.52 -3.18 0.06
N ALA A 493 19.96 -3.62 1.18
CA ALA A 493 18.60 -3.34 1.59
C ALA A 493 18.56 -2.90 3.06
N LEU A 494 18.03 -1.69 3.30
CA LEU A 494 17.70 -1.18 4.63
C LEU A 494 16.18 -1.10 4.76
N ILE A 495 15.62 -1.91 5.66
CA ILE A 495 14.20 -2.01 5.93
C ILE A 495 13.93 -1.34 7.27
N VAL A 496 13.19 -0.24 7.27
CA VAL A 496 12.82 0.48 8.50
C VAL A 496 11.34 0.26 8.78
N ALA A 497 11.02 -0.27 9.96
CA ALA A 497 9.67 -0.55 10.41
C ALA A 497 9.38 0.13 11.77
N GLY A 498 8.13 0.54 11.98
CA GLY A 498 7.67 1.12 13.24
C GLY A 498 6.39 0.44 13.73
N GLY A 499 6.36 0.06 15.01
CA GLY A 499 5.20 -0.59 15.64
C GLY A 499 4.72 -1.82 14.86
N SER A 500 3.43 -1.86 14.52
CA SER A 500 2.83 -2.94 13.71
C SER A 500 3.29 -2.98 12.25
N GLY A 501 4.03 -1.97 11.79
CA GLY A 501 4.67 -1.96 10.47
C GLY A 501 5.73 -3.05 10.29
N ILE A 502 6.15 -3.73 11.37
CA ILE A 502 7.03 -4.91 11.29
C ILE A 502 6.47 -6.03 10.44
N THR A 503 5.14 -6.12 10.31
CA THR A 503 4.47 -7.09 9.43
C THR A 503 4.96 -7.03 8.00
N PHE A 504 5.05 -5.81 7.44
CA PHE A 504 5.63 -5.56 6.12
C PHE A 504 7.14 -5.81 6.11
N GLY A 505 7.85 -5.27 7.11
CA GLY A 505 9.31 -5.31 7.16
C GLY A 505 9.87 -6.72 7.29
N LEU A 506 9.25 -7.54 8.13
CA LEU A 506 9.63 -8.93 8.35
C LEU A 506 9.38 -9.79 7.10
N GLY A 507 8.25 -9.61 6.42
CA GLY A 507 7.99 -10.33 5.16
C GLY A 507 9.00 -9.98 4.06
N ALA A 508 9.38 -8.70 3.96
CA ALA A 508 10.45 -8.27 3.05
C ALA A 508 11.82 -8.84 3.43
N PHE A 509 12.17 -8.82 4.72
CA PHE A 509 13.42 -9.37 5.21
C PHE A 509 13.51 -10.88 4.95
N GLN A 510 12.45 -11.65 5.24
CA GLN A 510 12.38 -13.08 4.97
C GLN A 510 12.49 -13.41 3.47
N GLU A 511 11.81 -12.67 2.58
CA GLU A 511 11.94 -12.88 1.13
C GLU A 511 13.38 -12.65 0.64
N LEU A 512 14.03 -11.59 1.14
CA LEU A 512 15.41 -11.29 0.72
C LEU A 512 16.41 -12.33 1.22
N VAL A 513 16.23 -12.83 2.45
CA VAL A 513 17.04 -13.93 3.00
C VAL A 513 16.82 -15.21 2.20
N GLN A 514 15.57 -15.56 1.88
CA GLN A 514 15.25 -16.74 1.08
C GLN A 514 15.89 -16.65 -0.32
N LYS A 515 15.74 -15.52 -1.01
CA LYS A 515 16.36 -15.32 -2.34
C LYS A 515 17.88 -15.33 -2.30
N ASP A 516 18.51 -14.89 -1.20
CA ASP A 516 19.96 -15.00 -1.02
C ASP A 516 20.41 -16.45 -0.86
N LEU A 517 19.66 -17.27 -0.11
CA LEU A 517 19.92 -18.70 0.03
C LEU A 517 19.71 -19.47 -1.28
N GLU A 518 18.74 -19.08 -2.09
CA GLU A 518 18.45 -19.65 -3.42
C GLU A 518 19.46 -19.19 -4.50
N GLY A 519 20.34 -18.23 -4.19
CA GLY A 519 21.27 -17.66 -5.17
C GLY A 519 20.65 -16.65 -6.14
N GLU A 520 19.37 -16.32 -5.96
CA GLU A 520 18.57 -15.40 -6.78
C GLU A 520 18.65 -13.93 -6.30
N SER A 521 19.67 -13.57 -5.52
CA SER A 521 19.82 -12.24 -4.92
C SER A 521 21.19 -11.64 -5.20
N ARG A 522 21.22 -10.33 -5.49
CA ARG A 522 22.44 -9.52 -5.66
C ARG A 522 22.88 -8.83 -4.38
N LEU A 523 22.13 -8.99 -3.28
CA LEU A 523 22.33 -8.28 -2.03
C LEU A 523 23.63 -8.71 -1.34
N LYS A 524 24.40 -7.73 -0.87
CA LYS A 524 25.59 -7.93 -0.04
C LYS A 524 25.31 -7.69 1.43
N ALA A 525 24.33 -6.84 1.75
CA ALA A 525 23.91 -6.51 3.10
C ALA A 525 22.38 -6.36 3.17
N ILE A 526 21.77 -6.93 4.21
CA ILE A 526 20.33 -6.85 4.50
C ILE A 526 20.18 -6.44 5.96
N GLU A 527 19.57 -5.28 6.18
CA GLU A 527 19.42 -4.68 7.51
C GLU A 527 17.95 -4.39 7.80
N LEU A 528 17.47 -4.85 8.95
CA LEU A 528 16.14 -4.57 9.47
C LEU A 528 16.24 -3.69 10.71
N VAL A 529 15.72 -2.48 10.65
CA VAL A 529 15.59 -1.57 11.78
C VAL A 529 14.13 -1.53 12.22
N TRP A 530 13.83 -1.94 13.45
CA TRP A 530 12.49 -1.93 13.99
C TRP A 530 12.39 -1.06 15.24
N SER A 531 11.53 -0.04 15.18
CA SER A 531 11.23 0.82 16.32
C SER A 531 9.90 0.44 16.98
N VAL A 532 9.92 0.15 18.27
CA VAL A 532 8.74 -0.21 19.09
C VAL A 532 8.58 0.72 20.28
N PRO A 533 7.34 0.91 20.77
CA PRO A 533 7.13 1.60 22.05
C PRO A 533 7.65 0.78 23.23
N ASP A 534 7.25 -0.48 23.33
CA ASP A 534 7.48 -1.36 24.47
C ASP A 534 8.51 -2.46 24.13
N PRO A 535 9.55 -2.68 24.95
CA PRO A 535 10.48 -3.78 24.79
C PRO A 535 9.82 -5.18 24.75
N ALA A 536 8.68 -5.38 25.43
CA ALA A 536 7.99 -6.67 25.45
C ALA A 536 7.49 -7.11 24.07
N ALA A 537 7.24 -6.15 23.15
CA ALA A 537 6.77 -6.43 21.80
C ALA A 537 7.75 -7.29 20.98
N VAL A 538 9.02 -7.34 21.38
CA VAL A 538 10.08 -8.07 20.67
C VAL A 538 10.06 -9.57 20.97
N ILE A 539 9.62 -9.95 22.17
CA ILE A 539 9.68 -11.33 22.68
C ILE A 539 9.07 -12.34 21.70
N PRO A 540 7.86 -12.12 21.12
CA PRO A 540 7.25 -13.06 20.19
C PRO A 540 8.02 -13.25 18.88
N PHE A 541 8.90 -12.30 18.51
CA PHE A 541 9.67 -12.34 17.27
C PHE A 541 11.09 -12.87 17.46
N LEU A 542 11.59 -12.94 18.70
CA LEU A 542 12.95 -13.42 18.98
C LEU A 542 13.25 -14.80 18.36
N PRO A 543 12.35 -15.80 18.43
CA PRO A 543 12.60 -17.09 17.77
C PRO A 543 12.84 -16.94 16.26
N VAL A 544 11.97 -16.18 15.58
CA VAL A 544 12.08 -15.93 14.13
C VAL A 544 13.36 -15.17 13.79
N PHE A 545 13.74 -14.17 14.60
CA PHE A 545 14.98 -13.43 14.38
C PHE A 545 16.22 -14.30 14.58
N CYS A 546 16.22 -15.15 15.60
CA CYS A 546 17.31 -16.08 15.86
C CYS A 546 17.45 -17.10 14.74
N ASP A 547 16.33 -17.69 14.29
CA ASP A 547 16.30 -18.61 13.17
C ASP A 547 16.89 -17.95 11.92
N LEU A 548 16.44 -16.75 11.55
CA LEU A 548 16.92 -16.05 10.36
C LEU A 548 18.40 -15.67 10.43
N LEU A 549 18.89 -15.24 11.60
CA LEU A 549 20.30 -14.88 11.81
C LEU A 549 21.22 -16.10 11.92
N SER A 550 20.68 -17.28 12.23
CA SER A 550 21.44 -18.54 12.25
C SER A 550 21.73 -19.09 10.85
N LEU A 551 20.95 -18.67 9.83
CA LEU A 551 21.10 -19.13 8.46
C LEU A 551 22.43 -18.67 7.86
N ARG A 552 23.13 -19.60 7.18
CA ARG A 552 24.34 -19.28 6.43
C ARG A 552 24.00 -18.62 5.10
N THR A 553 23.75 -17.33 5.16
CA THR A 553 23.56 -16.48 4.00
C THR A 553 24.88 -16.00 3.43
N PHE A 554 24.87 -15.65 2.14
CA PHE A 554 25.99 -14.98 1.52
C PHE A 554 26.01 -13.49 1.91
N ALA A 555 24.84 -12.86 2.01
CA ALA A 555 24.68 -11.48 2.46
C ALA A 555 24.94 -11.32 3.97
N ASN A 556 25.41 -10.15 4.39
CA ASN A 556 25.52 -9.80 5.80
C ASN A 556 24.14 -9.42 6.35
N LEU A 557 23.63 -10.16 7.33
CA LEU A 557 22.33 -9.93 7.96
C LEU A 557 22.48 -9.16 9.27
N ARG A 558 21.65 -8.13 9.46
CA ARG A 558 21.57 -7.38 10.72
C ARG A 558 20.14 -7.03 11.09
N ILE A 559 19.83 -7.13 12.37
CA ILE A 559 18.53 -6.76 12.93
C ILE A 559 18.76 -5.82 14.11
N HIS A 560 18.29 -4.59 13.99
CA HIS A 560 18.38 -3.54 15.00
C HIS A 560 16.99 -3.23 15.54
N VAL A 561 16.78 -3.47 16.83
CA VAL A 561 15.51 -3.19 17.49
C VAL A 561 15.68 -2.07 18.51
N HIS A 562 14.86 -1.04 18.35
CA HIS A 562 14.90 0.19 19.16
C HIS A 562 13.60 0.36 19.93
N TYR A 563 13.68 0.45 21.26
CA TYR A 563 12.50 0.74 22.09
C TYR A 563 12.47 2.21 22.52
N THR A 564 11.31 2.85 22.38
CA THR A 564 11.18 4.32 22.45
C THR A 564 10.52 4.84 23.72
N ARG A 565 9.88 3.98 24.53
CA ARG A 565 9.31 4.34 25.83
C ARG A 565 10.08 3.65 26.96
N ALA A 566 9.93 4.21 28.16
CA ALA A 566 10.39 3.55 29.36
C ALA A 566 9.71 2.18 29.49
N PRO A 567 10.43 1.13 29.92
CA PRO A 567 9.87 -0.20 30.11
C PRO A 567 8.75 -0.13 31.15
N THR A 568 7.53 -0.52 30.77
CA THR A 568 6.44 -0.69 31.73
C THR A 568 6.61 -1.95 32.56
N THR A 569 7.39 -2.92 32.07
CA THR A 569 7.60 -4.20 32.72
C THR A 569 9.10 -4.55 32.76
N SER A 570 9.70 -4.46 33.95
CA SER A 570 11.13 -4.77 34.15
C SER A 570 11.49 -6.23 33.85
N SER A 571 10.51 -7.15 33.85
CA SER A 571 10.73 -8.56 33.52
C SER A 571 11.12 -8.77 32.06
N ALA A 572 10.53 -8.03 31.12
CA ALA A 572 10.83 -8.18 29.69
C ALA A 572 12.29 -7.86 29.36
N LEU A 573 12.83 -6.78 29.95
CA LEU A 573 14.26 -6.45 29.82
C LEU A 573 15.15 -7.50 30.47
N LYS A 574 14.77 -8.02 31.65
CA LYS A 574 15.51 -9.10 32.31
C LYS A 574 15.56 -10.34 31.41
N THR A 575 14.42 -10.76 30.87
CA THR A 575 14.33 -11.88 29.92
C THR A 575 15.26 -11.64 28.74
N ILE A 576 15.18 -10.50 28.06
CA ILE A 576 16.04 -10.21 26.90
C ILE A 576 17.53 -10.17 27.27
N SER A 577 17.88 -9.63 28.44
CA SER A 577 19.28 -9.55 28.91
C SER A 577 19.86 -10.92 29.31
N GLN A 578 19.01 -11.87 29.68
CA GLN A 578 19.40 -13.24 30.05
C GLN A 578 19.53 -14.15 28.84
N LEU A 579 19.10 -13.69 27.66
CA LEU A 579 19.20 -14.44 26.41
C LEU A 579 20.54 -14.18 25.74
N GLN A 580 21.18 -15.25 25.26
CA GLN A 580 22.33 -15.13 24.38
C GLN A 580 21.85 -14.69 23.00
N LEU A 581 21.93 -13.39 22.72
CA LEU A 581 21.49 -12.83 21.44
C LEU A 581 22.44 -13.24 20.30
N PRO A 582 21.91 -13.61 19.12
CA PRO A 582 22.72 -14.02 17.98
C PRO A 582 23.56 -12.87 17.45
N ARG A 583 24.70 -13.20 16.84
CA ARG A 583 25.54 -12.19 16.15
C ARG A 583 24.73 -11.51 15.05
N GLY A 584 24.76 -10.17 15.03
CA GLY A 584 23.99 -9.36 14.08
C GLY A 584 22.64 -8.87 14.61
N PHE A 585 22.20 -9.32 15.79
CA PHE A 585 21.08 -8.71 16.50
C PHE A 585 21.56 -7.64 17.48
N SER A 586 20.90 -6.47 17.49
CA SER A 586 21.13 -5.45 18.50
C SER A 586 19.80 -4.96 19.07
N PHE A 587 19.77 -4.73 20.37
CA PHE A 587 18.62 -4.20 21.08
C PHE A 587 19.04 -2.98 21.90
N ALA A 588 18.45 -1.82 21.62
CA ALA A 588 18.89 -0.56 22.22
C ALA A 588 17.71 0.37 22.59
N PRO A 589 17.84 1.15 23.68
CA PRO A 589 16.91 2.24 23.96
C PRO A 589 17.06 3.39 22.94
N GLY A 590 15.99 4.16 22.79
CA GLY A 590 15.99 5.42 22.04
C GLY A 590 15.46 5.28 20.62
N ARG A 591 15.59 6.37 19.85
CA ARG A 591 15.24 6.36 18.42
C ARG A 591 16.43 5.86 17.60
N PRO A 592 16.19 5.21 16.44
CA PRO A 592 17.27 4.92 15.50
C PRO A 592 17.98 6.22 15.13
N GLY A 593 19.31 6.23 15.22
CA GLY A 593 20.17 7.39 14.95
C GLY A 593 20.64 7.49 13.51
#